data_AF-A0A8E0KKB8-F1
#
_entry.id   AF-A0A8E0KKB8-F1
#
_cell.length_a   1.000
_cell.length_b   1.000
_cell.length_c   1.000
_cell.angle_alpha   90.00
_cell.angle_beta   90.00
_cell.angle_gamma   90.00
#
_symmetry.space_group_name_H-M   'P 1'
#
loop_
_entity.id
_entity.type
_entity.pdbx_description
1 polymer ?
#
loop_
_entity_poly.entity_id
_entity_poly.type
_entity_poly.pdbx_seq_one_letter_code
_entity_poly.pdbx_strand_id
1 'polypeptide(L)'
;MVSFSNSALRLPFHKVEYAPRWTVTALAEIGEGQRTIEASIVGYALDEETPMGWVDRTEAGLAAEFMVGVEHAEMIQALALSPIPFIIQIEFSADQTGAVRSLKLSVNREQQT
;
A
#
# COMPACT_ATOMS: atom_id res chain seq x y z
N MET A 1 -7.30 9.21 0.96
CA MET A 1 -6.98 8.11 1.91
C MET A 1 -7.36 6.81 1.23
N VAL A 2 -6.54 5.78 1.33
CA VAL A 2 -6.81 4.46 0.71
C VAL A 2 -6.95 3.41 1.80
N SER A 3 -7.93 2.51 1.68
CA SER A 3 -8.13 1.42 2.63
C SER A 3 -8.13 0.09 1.90
N PHE A 4 -7.37 -0.88 2.40
CA PHE A 4 -7.24 -2.22 1.86
C PHE A 4 -7.73 -3.23 2.91
N SER A 5 -8.72 -4.04 2.55
CA SER A 5 -9.09 -5.20 3.37
C SER A 5 -8.03 -6.30 3.24
N ASN A 6 -7.96 -7.21 4.22
CA ASN A 6 -7.10 -8.39 4.16
C ASN A 6 -7.22 -9.16 2.82
N SER A 7 -8.44 -9.33 2.31
CA SER A 7 -8.72 -10.01 1.04
C SER A 7 -8.09 -9.34 -0.20
N ALA A 8 -7.69 -8.08 -0.11
CA ALA A 8 -7.01 -7.38 -1.19
C ALA A 8 -5.52 -7.76 -1.27
N LEU A 9 -4.90 -8.23 -0.18
CA LEU A 9 -3.47 -8.54 -0.14
C LEU A 9 -3.15 -9.83 -0.89
N ARG A 10 -2.45 -9.69 -2.01
CA ARG A 10 -1.86 -10.81 -2.74
C ARG A 10 -0.35 -10.77 -2.54
N LEU A 11 0.22 -11.92 -2.17
CA LEU A 11 1.64 -12.12 -1.92
C LEU A 11 2.30 -12.77 -3.15
N PRO A 12 2.83 -12.00 -4.11
CA PRO A 12 3.74 -12.55 -5.10
C PRO A 12 5.12 -12.80 -4.45
N PHE A 13 5.46 -14.08 -4.22
CA PHE A 13 6.84 -14.44 -3.87
C PHE A 13 7.75 -14.28 -5.09
N HIS A 14 8.34 -13.09 -5.25
CA HIS A 14 9.43 -12.87 -6.20
C HIS A 14 10.74 -12.79 -5.44
N LYS A 15 11.56 -13.84 -5.55
CA LYS A 15 12.94 -13.86 -5.07
C LYS A 15 13.81 -13.04 -6.02
N VAL A 16 13.62 -11.73 -6.05
CA VAL A 16 14.49 -10.82 -6.80
C VAL A 16 14.70 -9.61 -5.89
N GLU A 17 15.87 -9.57 -5.24
CA GLU A 17 16.36 -8.52 -4.34
C GLU A 17 15.57 -8.27 -3.04
N TYR A 18 15.82 -9.10 -2.02
CA TYR A 18 15.63 -8.90 -0.56
C TYR A 18 14.31 -8.33 0.01
N ALA A 19 13.36 -7.87 -0.80
CA ALA A 19 12.22 -7.09 -0.38
C ALA A 19 10.91 -7.84 -0.66
N PRO A 20 10.02 -8.00 0.34
CA PRO A 20 8.69 -8.53 0.09
C PRO A 20 7.86 -7.53 -0.74
N ARG A 21 7.16 -8.04 -1.77
CA ARG A 21 6.22 -7.29 -2.60
C ARG A 21 4.81 -7.85 -2.39
N TRP A 22 3.85 -6.96 -2.18
CA TRP A 22 2.43 -7.26 -2.12
C TRP A 22 1.70 -6.50 -3.21
N THR A 23 0.68 -7.10 -3.80
CA THR A 23 -0.19 -6.42 -4.77
C THR A 23 -1.62 -6.41 -4.25
N VAL A 24 -2.27 -5.27 -4.36
CA VAL A 24 -3.61 -5.00 -3.83
C VAL A 24 -4.46 -4.26 -4.85
N THR A 25 -5.76 -4.48 -4.80
CA THR A 25 -6.74 -3.69 -5.55
C THR A 25 -7.83 -3.25 -4.60
N ALA A 26 -8.15 -1.96 -4.58
CA ALA A 26 -9.17 -1.40 -3.69
C ALA A 26 -9.90 -0.22 -4.34
N LEU A 27 -11.06 0.12 -3.77
CA LEU A 27 -11.71 1.41 -4.02
C LEU A 27 -11.18 2.43 -3.02
N ALA A 28 -10.75 3.58 -3.51
CA ALA A 28 -10.09 4.62 -2.75
C ALA A 28 -10.76 5.97 -2.97
N GLU A 29 -10.82 6.80 -1.93
CA GLU A 29 -11.15 8.22 -2.07
C GLU A 29 -9.87 9.01 -2.31
N ILE A 30 -9.73 9.52 -3.54
CA ILE A 30 -8.55 10.26 -3.98
C ILE A 30 -9.00 11.59 -4.58
N GLY A 31 -8.59 12.69 -3.94
CA GLY A 31 -9.09 14.02 -4.26
C GLY A 31 -10.59 14.13 -4.01
N GLU A 32 -11.35 14.50 -5.04
CA GLU A 32 -12.80 14.76 -4.96
C GLU A 32 -13.69 13.55 -5.32
N GLY A 33 -13.16 12.32 -5.37
CA GLY A 33 -14.02 11.17 -5.69
C GLY A 33 -13.41 9.79 -5.45
N GLN A 34 -14.31 8.80 -5.52
CA GLN A 34 -13.94 7.39 -5.41
C GLN A 34 -13.34 6.87 -6.73
N ARG A 35 -12.24 6.12 -6.64
CA ARG A 35 -11.49 5.55 -7.76
C ARG A 35 -11.00 4.15 -7.41
N THR A 36 -10.97 3.26 -8.38
CA THR A 36 -10.23 2.00 -8.24
C THR A 36 -8.74 2.29 -8.29
N ILE A 37 -8.01 1.75 -7.31
CA ILE A 37 -6.55 1.80 -7.27
C ILE A 37 -6.00 0.38 -7.25
N GLU A 38 -5.10 0.10 -8.18
CA GLU A 38 -4.20 -1.04 -8.09
C GLU A 38 -2.90 -0.55 -7.45
N ALA A 39 -2.52 -1.13 -6.33
CA ALA A 39 -1.30 -0.74 -5.64
C ALA A 39 -0.37 -1.93 -5.41
N SER A 40 0.93 -1.67 -5.48
CA SER A 40 1.96 -2.56 -4.97
C SER A 40 2.56 -1.98 -3.70
N ILE A 41 2.78 -2.79 -2.68
CA ILE A 41 3.50 -2.42 -1.47
C ILE A 41 4.82 -3.17 -1.49
N VAL A 42 5.92 -2.48 -1.23
CA VAL A 42 7.27 -3.06 -1.21
C VAL A 42 7.93 -2.76 0.13
N GLY A 43 8.38 -3.80 0.81
CA GLY A 43 9.11 -3.68 2.06
C GLY A 43 10.58 -3.41 1.80
N TYR A 44 11.03 -2.16 1.95
CA TYR A 44 12.41 -1.77 1.67
C TYR A 44 13.01 -0.97 2.81
N ALA A 45 14.34 -0.95 2.94
CA ALA A 45 15.04 -0.03 3.82
C ALA A 45 15.11 1.34 3.15
N LEU A 46 14.34 2.32 3.64
CA LEU A 46 14.33 3.67 3.09
C LEU A 46 15.52 4.48 3.64
N ASP A 47 16.20 5.20 2.76
CA ASP A 47 17.03 6.35 3.11
C ASP A 47 16.22 7.66 2.98
N GLU A 48 16.70 8.75 3.57
CA GLU A 48 15.93 10.01 3.69
C GLU A 48 15.63 10.70 2.35
N GLU A 49 16.36 10.39 1.27
CA GLU A 49 16.24 11.09 -0.02
C GLU A 49 15.41 10.32 -1.07
N THR A 50 15.10 9.04 -0.82
CA THR A 50 14.37 8.22 -1.78
C THR A 50 12.85 8.45 -1.71
N PRO A 51 12.16 8.71 -2.84
CA PRO A 51 10.70 8.76 -2.88
C PRO A 51 10.09 7.48 -2.32
N MET A 52 9.03 7.61 -1.51
CA MET A 52 8.38 6.46 -0.85
C MET A 52 7.46 5.67 -1.80
N GLY A 53 7.70 5.77 -3.11
CA GLY A 53 6.84 5.21 -4.15
C GLY A 53 6.42 6.20 -5.23
N TRP A 54 5.45 5.78 -6.04
CA TRP A 54 4.88 6.56 -7.12
C TRP A 54 3.38 6.30 -7.27
N VAL A 55 2.67 7.25 -7.87
CA VAL A 55 1.26 7.14 -8.25
C VAL A 55 1.10 7.67 -9.66
N ASP A 56 0.45 6.88 -10.51
CA ASP A 56 0.19 7.23 -11.89
C ASP A 56 -1.29 7.00 -12.25
N ARG A 57 -1.77 7.77 -13.23
CA ARG A 57 -3.13 7.67 -13.74
C ARG A 57 -3.18 6.69 -14.91
N THR A 58 -4.07 5.72 -14.81
CA THR A 58 -4.28 4.71 -15.86
C THR A 58 -5.70 4.79 -16.40
N GLU A 59 -5.97 4.08 -17.51
CA GLU A 59 -7.32 3.97 -18.07
C GLU A 59 -8.31 3.32 -17.09
N ALA A 60 -7.83 2.41 -16.23
CA ALA A 60 -8.63 1.68 -15.26
C ALA A 60 -8.78 2.40 -13.90
N GLY A 61 -8.13 3.56 -13.72
CA GLY A 61 -8.13 4.31 -12.47
C GLY A 61 -6.75 4.85 -12.12
N LEU A 62 -6.20 4.38 -10.99
CA LEU A 62 -4.86 4.74 -10.53
C LEU A 62 -4.02 3.48 -10.33
N ALA A 63 -2.74 3.59 -10.64
CA ALA A 63 -1.72 2.62 -10.27
C ALA A 63 -0.78 3.27 -9.26
N ALA A 64 -0.38 2.52 -8.24
CA ALA A 64 0.58 3.01 -7.26
C ALA A 64 1.59 1.94 -6.86
N GLU A 65 2.77 2.37 -6.47
CA GLU A 65 3.73 1.55 -5.74
C GLU A 65 4.13 2.32 -4.48
N PHE A 66 4.15 1.66 -3.34
CA PHE A 66 4.48 2.25 -2.04
C PHE A 66 5.65 1.50 -1.41
N MET A 67 6.63 2.22 -0.91
CA MET A 67 7.75 1.69 -0.14
C MET A 67 7.51 1.95 1.35
N VAL A 68 7.35 0.89 2.15
CA VAL A 68 6.76 1.02 3.51
C VAL A 68 7.77 0.88 4.67
N GLY A 69 9.05 0.67 4.40
CA GLY A 69 10.00 0.35 5.47
C GLY A 69 9.96 -1.13 5.88
N VAL A 70 11.04 -1.61 6.51
CA VAL A 70 11.14 -3.00 6.99
C VAL A 70 10.14 -3.30 8.11
N GLU A 71 9.92 -2.37 9.04
CA GLU A 71 9.00 -2.57 10.18
C GLU A 71 7.55 -2.79 9.72
N HIS A 72 7.04 -1.96 8.81
CA HIS A 72 5.70 -2.14 8.26
C HIS A 72 5.61 -3.39 7.38
N ALA A 73 6.70 -3.76 6.69
CA ALA A 73 6.75 -4.99 5.91
C ALA A 73 6.54 -6.23 6.79
N GLU A 74 7.25 -6.31 7.93
CA GLU A 74 7.09 -7.38 8.91
C GLU A 74 5.68 -7.39 9.52
N MET A 75 5.14 -6.22 9.87
CA MET A 75 3.78 -6.09 10.38
C MET A 75 2.74 -6.60 9.38
N ILE A 76 2.81 -6.16 8.11
CA ILE A 76 1.87 -6.58 7.04
C ILE A 76 2.00 -8.09 6.80
N GLN A 77 3.21 -8.64 6.85
CA GLN A 77 3.43 -10.09 6.72
C GLN A 77 2.77 -10.87 7.86
N ALA A 78 2.92 -10.41 9.10
CA ALA A 78 2.27 -11.03 10.25
C ALA A 78 0.74 -10.96 10.14
N LEU A 79 0.21 -9.83 9.68
CA LEU A 79 -1.22 -9.62 9.49
C LEU A 79 -1.78 -10.51 8.37
N ALA A 80 -1.07 -10.72 7.26
CA ALA A 80 -1.51 -11.61 6.19
C ALA A 80 -1.74 -13.07 6.66
N LEU A 81 -1.12 -13.47 7.77
CA LEU A 81 -1.31 -14.78 8.41
C LEU A 81 -2.34 -14.75 9.55
N SER A 82 -2.89 -13.58 9.89
CA SER A 82 -3.86 -13.40 10.95
C SER A 82 -5.21 -14.04 10.58
N PRO A 83 -5.82 -14.83 11.48
CA PRO A 83 -7.20 -15.31 11.29
C PRO A 83 -8.24 -14.22 11.52
N ILE A 84 -7.85 -13.07 12.07
CA ILE A 84 -8.74 -11.93 12.36
C ILE A 84 -8.70 -10.96 11.17
N PRO A 85 -9.86 -10.57 10.61
CA PRO A 85 -9.94 -9.56 9.56
C PRO A 85 -9.38 -8.21 10.01
N PHE A 86 -8.70 -7.53 9.08
CA PHE A 86 -8.09 -6.23 9.29
C PHE A 86 -8.16 -5.39 8.02
N ILE A 87 -8.03 -4.08 8.23
CA ILE A 87 -7.93 -3.06 7.19
C ILE A 87 -6.61 -2.33 7.37
N ILE A 88 -5.82 -2.26 6.30
CA ILE A 88 -4.67 -1.36 6.20
C ILE A 88 -5.16 -0.06 5.58
N GLN A 89 -4.99 1.06 6.28
CA GLN A 89 -5.19 2.38 5.69
C GLN A 89 -3.84 2.97 5.31
N ILE A 90 -3.78 3.51 4.11
CA ILE A 90 -2.63 4.21 3.56
C ILE A 90 -3.05 5.65 3.29
N GLU A 91 -2.40 6.57 3.98
CA GLU A 91 -2.44 7.99 3.70
C GLU A 91 -1.13 8.36 3.01
N PHE A 92 -1.21 9.04 1.87
CA PHE A 92 -0.02 9.45 1.14
C PHE A 92 -0.21 10.83 0.53
N SER A 93 0.90 11.52 0.29
CA SER A 93 0.95 12.70 -0.58
C SER A 93 1.93 12.44 -1.72
N ALA A 94 1.56 12.84 -2.93
CA ALA A 94 2.41 12.78 -4.11
C ALA A 94 2.61 14.19 -4.66
N ASP A 95 3.80 14.46 -5.21
CA ASP A 95 4.05 15.71 -5.91
C ASP A 95 3.46 15.70 -7.34
N GLN A 96 3.68 16.78 -8.10
CA GLN A 96 3.15 16.93 -9.46
C GLN A 96 3.71 15.91 -10.46
N THR A 97 4.81 15.24 -10.13
CA THR A 97 5.41 14.17 -10.94
C THR A 97 4.86 12.79 -10.56
N GLY A 98 3.99 12.71 -9.56
CA GLY A 98 3.45 11.46 -9.02
C GLY A 98 4.37 10.79 -8.00
N ALA A 99 5.51 11.38 -7.65
CA ALA A 99 6.41 10.82 -6.66
C ALA A 99 5.83 10.96 -5.25
N VAL A 100 5.73 9.87 -4.50
CA VAL A 100 5.18 9.86 -3.13
C VAL A 100 6.20 10.45 -2.18
N ARG A 101 5.84 11.55 -1.52
CA ARG A 101 6.70 12.32 -0.60
C ARG A 101 6.42 12.06 0.87
N SER A 102 5.20 11.62 1.17
CA SER A 102 4.86 11.14 2.50
C SER A 102 3.96 9.92 2.38
N LEU A 103 4.18 8.98 3.30
CA LEU A 103 3.42 7.76 3.40
C LEU A 103 3.22 7.45 4.88
N LYS A 104 1.96 7.21 5.26
CA LYS A 104 1.58 6.79 6.60
C LYS A 104 0.68 5.57 6.47
N LEU A 105 1.03 4.53 7.22
CA LEU A 105 0.26 3.30 7.30
C LEU A 105 -0.36 3.19 8.68
N SER A 106 -1.62 2.79 8.72
CA SER A 106 -2.29 2.37 9.93
C SER A 106 -3.01 1.06 9.69
N VAL A 107 -3.13 0.25 10.73
CA VAL A 107 -3.83 -1.02 10.68
C VAL A 107 -4.92 -0.99 11.72
N ASN A 108 -6.14 -1.24 11.27
CA ASN A 108 -7.30 -1.35 12.13
C ASN A 108 -7.87 -2.77 12.01
N ARG A 109 -8.33 -3.31 13.14
CA ARG A 109 -9.16 -4.52 13.08
C ARG A 109 -10.49 -4.15 12.42
N GLU A 110 -10.93 -4.99 11.52
CA GLU A 110 -12.26 -4.85 10.94
C GLU A 110 -13.25 -5.25 12.05
N GLN A 111 -13.89 -4.27 12.68
CA GLN A 111 -14.95 -4.57 13.63
C GLN A 111 -16.13 -5.13 12.84
N GLN A 112 -16.42 -6.41 13.02
CA GLN A 112 -17.65 -7.01 12.52
C GLN A 112 -18.80 -6.28 13.20
N THR A 113 -19.50 -5.45 12.43
CA THR A 113 -20.79 -4.86 12.82
C THR A 113 -21.91 -5.75 12.35
#